data_AF-A0A095VSC1-F1
#
_entry.id   AF-A0A095VSC1-F1
#
_cell.length_a   1.000
_cell.length_b   1.000
_cell.length_c   1.000
_cell.angle_alpha   90.00
_cell.angle_beta   90.00
_cell.angle_gamma   90.00
#
_symmetry.space_group_name_H-M   'P 1'
#
loop_
_entity.id
_entity.type
_entity.pdbx_description
1 polymer ?
#
loop_
_entity_poly.entity_id
_entity_poly.type
_entity_poly.pdbx_seq_one_letter_code
_entity_poly.pdbx_strand_id
1 'polypeptide(L)'
;MESTFADINLSAVASAIADPARARMLCVLLDGRARTATELAAVADIGASTASGHFQRLREQGLVEMAVQGKHRYYRLASGEVGHALEALLVVAGAERTPFKPSTPSALREARTCYDHMAGTLAVRIHDAMVARRWLEADGRDYLLTPLGEAALAQVGVDVAQARQRRRRFACACLDWSERRSHLGGALGAALLDALLRRGWITKDLDSRALGVTKKGERQFPAFFGKEEEPSAGFEGNESVRKCGYATALG
;
A
#
# COMPACT_ATOMS: atom_id res chain seq x y z
N MET A 1 -12.80 -12.69 -32.85
CA MET A 1 -13.85 -12.57 -31.82
C MET A 1 -13.30 -11.99 -30.51
N GLU A 2 -12.02 -12.23 -30.15
CA GLU A 2 -11.38 -11.64 -28.95
C GLU A 2 -11.19 -10.11 -28.99
N SER A 3 -10.87 -9.52 -30.15
CA SER A 3 -10.64 -8.06 -30.27
C SER A 3 -11.86 -7.21 -29.88
N THR A 4 -13.07 -7.66 -30.22
CA THR A 4 -14.31 -6.92 -29.95
C THR A 4 -14.60 -6.81 -28.45
N PHE A 5 -14.22 -7.82 -27.65
CA PHE A 5 -14.36 -7.76 -26.20
C PHE A 5 -13.29 -6.87 -25.55
N ALA A 6 -12.08 -6.83 -26.11
CA ALA A 6 -11.01 -5.95 -25.65
C ALA A 6 -11.39 -4.47 -25.78
N ASP A 7 -11.92 -4.05 -26.93
CA ASP A 7 -12.30 -2.65 -27.17
C ASP A 7 -13.47 -2.21 -26.26
N ILE A 8 -14.44 -3.10 -26.00
CA ILE A 8 -15.56 -2.84 -25.07
C ILE A 8 -15.05 -2.70 -23.63
N ASN A 9 -14.18 -3.60 -23.18
CA ASN A 9 -13.60 -3.53 -21.83
C ASN A 9 -12.74 -2.28 -21.65
N LEU A 10 -11.93 -1.94 -22.65
CA LEU A 10 -11.14 -0.71 -22.66
C LEU A 10 -12.04 0.52 -22.57
N SER A 11 -13.11 0.58 -23.36
CA SER A 11 -14.08 1.67 -23.32
C SER A 11 -14.78 1.79 -21.97
N ALA A 12 -15.13 0.67 -21.34
CA ALA A 12 -15.75 0.66 -20.01
C ALA A 12 -14.81 1.20 -18.92
N VAL A 13 -13.54 0.78 -18.94
CA VAL A 13 -12.50 1.29 -18.03
C VAL A 13 -12.24 2.78 -18.29
N ALA A 14 -12.05 3.18 -19.54
CA ALA A 14 -11.84 4.58 -19.92
C ALA A 14 -13.02 5.45 -19.48
N SER A 15 -14.26 4.98 -19.65
CA SER A 15 -15.46 5.67 -19.20
C SER A 15 -15.53 5.80 -17.67
N ALA A 16 -15.03 4.81 -16.92
CA ALA A 16 -14.91 4.93 -15.47
C ALA A 16 -13.79 5.88 -15.02
N ILE A 17 -12.83 6.22 -15.87
CA ILE A 17 -11.78 7.22 -15.58
C ILE A 17 -12.21 8.62 -16.02
N ALA A 18 -12.97 8.75 -17.11
CA ALA A 18 -13.37 9.99 -17.78
C ALA A 18 -14.40 10.83 -16.97
N ASP A 19 -14.04 11.20 -15.76
CA ASP A 19 -14.78 12.07 -14.84
C ASP A 19 -13.77 12.79 -13.93
N PRO A 20 -13.84 14.12 -13.80
CA PRO A 20 -12.84 14.89 -13.03
C PRO A 20 -12.72 14.45 -11.57
N ALA A 21 -13.82 14.10 -10.91
CA ALA A 21 -13.79 13.65 -9.52
C ALA A 21 -13.12 12.27 -9.40
N ARG A 22 -13.48 11.31 -10.27
CA ARG A 22 -12.85 9.98 -10.29
C ARG A 22 -11.36 10.06 -10.64
N ALA A 23 -11.00 10.87 -11.64
CA ALA A 23 -9.60 11.09 -12.01
C ALA A 23 -8.79 11.65 -10.83
N ARG A 24 -9.29 12.67 -10.12
CA ARG A 24 -8.65 13.21 -8.90
C ARG A 24 -8.50 12.14 -7.82
N MET A 25 -9.57 11.38 -7.54
CA MET A 25 -9.51 10.30 -6.55
C MET A 25 -8.44 9.25 -6.91
N LEU A 26 -8.40 8.79 -8.15
CA LEU A 26 -7.43 7.81 -8.64
C LEU A 26 -5.99 8.36 -8.58
N CYS A 27 -5.78 9.61 -8.98
CA CYS A 27 -4.46 10.27 -8.90
C CYS A 27 -3.93 10.35 -7.47
N VAL A 28 -4.83 10.48 -6.50
CA VAL A 28 -4.48 10.59 -5.08
C VAL A 28 -4.16 9.22 -4.45
N LEU A 29 -4.61 8.13 -5.09
CA LEU A 29 -4.32 6.75 -4.68
C LEU A 29 -3.08 6.16 -5.35
N LEU A 30 -2.48 6.88 -6.31
CA LEU A 30 -1.27 6.50 -7.04
C LEU A 30 -0.04 6.36 -6.14
N ASP A 31 -0.06 6.95 -4.95
CA ASP A 31 0.96 6.77 -3.91
C ASP A 31 0.93 5.36 -3.26
N GLY A 32 0.00 4.49 -3.70
CA GLY A 32 -0.21 3.15 -3.17
C GLY A 32 -0.88 3.12 -1.80
N ARG A 33 -1.36 4.27 -1.31
CA ARG A 33 -1.89 4.42 0.05
C ARG A 33 -3.41 4.30 0.06
N ALA A 34 -3.94 3.52 0.99
CA ALA A 34 -5.37 3.42 1.20
C ALA A 34 -5.95 4.69 1.86
N ARG A 35 -7.08 5.20 1.36
CA ARG A 35 -7.69 6.46 1.82
C ARG A 35 -9.18 6.29 2.10
N THR A 36 -9.70 7.06 3.04
CA THR A 36 -11.12 6.99 3.38
C THR A 36 -12.00 7.64 2.30
N ALA A 37 -13.28 7.25 2.26
CA ALA A 37 -14.27 7.89 1.39
C ALA A 37 -14.30 9.42 1.59
N THR A 38 -14.24 9.88 2.84
CA THR A 38 -14.31 11.30 3.20
C THR A 38 -13.10 12.08 2.68
N GLU A 39 -11.90 11.52 2.79
CA GLU A 39 -10.69 12.18 2.27
C GLU A 39 -10.72 12.30 0.76
N LEU A 40 -11.13 11.22 0.07
CA LEU A 40 -11.22 11.21 -1.39
C LEU A 40 -12.34 12.13 -1.90
N ALA A 41 -13.47 12.21 -1.18
CA ALA A 41 -14.54 13.16 -1.46
C ALA A 41 -14.06 14.61 -1.31
N ALA A 42 -13.30 14.90 -0.25
CA ALA A 42 -12.72 16.23 -0.03
C ALA A 42 -11.73 16.62 -1.13
N VAL A 43 -10.84 15.71 -1.57
CA VAL A 43 -9.90 16.02 -2.66
C VAL A 43 -10.60 16.14 -4.02
N ALA A 44 -11.71 15.43 -4.21
CA ALA A 44 -12.53 15.57 -5.41
C ALA A 44 -13.46 16.79 -5.39
N ASP A 45 -13.57 17.50 -4.27
CA ASP A 45 -14.50 18.60 -4.03
C ASP A 45 -15.98 18.19 -4.21
N ILE A 46 -16.36 17.05 -3.63
CA ILE A 46 -17.72 16.52 -3.70
C ILE A 46 -18.25 16.06 -2.34
N GLY A 47 -19.57 15.96 -2.22
CA GLY A 47 -20.25 15.42 -1.03
C GLY A 47 -20.08 13.89 -0.88
N ALA A 48 -20.22 13.40 0.36
CA ALA A 48 -20.08 11.98 0.68
C ALA A 48 -21.11 11.06 0.00
N SER A 49 -22.33 11.56 -0.23
CA SER A 49 -23.38 10.86 -0.97
C SER A 49 -22.97 10.63 -2.44
N THR A 50 -22.43 11.66 -3.08
CA THR A 50 -21.93 11.61 -4.47
C THR A 50 -20.72 10.67 -4.59
N ALA A 51 -19.77 10.75 -3.64
CA ALA A 51 -18.56 9.92 -3.64
C ALA A 51 -18.86 8.41 -3.65
N SER A 52 -19.95 7.98 -3.00
CA SER A 52 -20.33 6.56 -2.95
C SER A 52 -20.62 5.98 -4.33
N GLY A 53 -21.29 6.73 -5.21
CA GLY A 53 -21.55 6.33 -6.60
C GLY A 53 -20.27 6.26 -7.44
N HIS A 54 -19.35 7.20 -7.23
CA HIS A 54 -18.04 7.16 -7.88
C HIS A 54 -17.24 5.91 -7.47
N PHE A 55 -17.19 5.55 -6.18
CA PHE A 55 -16.51 4.34 -5.74
C PHE A 55 -17.14 3.07 -6.28
N GLN A 56 -18.48 3.01 -6.36
CA GLN A 56 -19.15 1.87 -6.97
C GLN A 56 -18.69 1.69 -8.41
N ARG A 57 -18.74 2.76 -9.22
CA ARG A 57 -18.32 2.71 -10.63
C ARG A 57 -16.86 2.30 -10.80
N LEU A 58 -15.96 2.83 -9.96
CA LEU A 58 -14.53 2.48 -9.98
C LEU A 58 -14.29 1.02 -9.58
N ARG A 59 -15.04 0.50 -8.60
CA ARG A 59 -14.94 -0.90 -8.16
C ARG A 59 -15.49 -1.87 -9.20
N GLU A 60 -16.60 -1.54 -9.85
CA GLU A 60 -17.20 -2.34 -10.93
C GLU A 60 -16.23 -2.55 -12.10
N GLN A 61 -15.36 -1.57 -12.36
CA GLN A 61 -14.32 -1.67 -13.39
C GLN A 61 -12.96 -2.14 -12.84
N GLY A 62 -12.90 -2.60 -11.59
CA GLY A 62 -11.67 -3.14 -11.00
C GLY A 62 -10.54 -2.11 -10.83
N LEU A 63 -10.84 -0.81 -10.81
CA LEU A 63 -9.82 0.24 -10.65
C LEU A 63 -9.42 0.45 -9.20
N VAL A 64 -10.36 0.26 -8.27
CA VAL A 64 -10.11 0.38 -6.83
C VAL A 64 -10.69 -0.82 -6.10
N GLU A 65 -10.11 -1.12 -4.94
CA GLU A 65 -10.70 -2.04 -3.98
C GLU A 65 -11.01 -1.33 -2.66
N MET A 66 -11.82 -1.97 -1.82
CA MET A 66 -12.25 -1.43 -0.54
C MET A 66 -11.96 -2.40 0.60
N ALA A 67 -11.26 -1.92 1.63
CA ALA A 67 -11.02 -2.63 2.87
C ALA A 67 -11.76 -1.96 4.03
N VAL A 68 -12.43 -2.76 4.85
CA VAL A 68 -13.07 -2.29 6.09
C VAL A 68 -12.12 -2.49 7.26
N GLN A 69 -11.79 -1.40 7.95
CA GLN A 69 -11.06 -1.42 9.22
C GLN A 69 -11.84 -0.62 10.26
N GLY A 70 -12.41 -1.33 11.25
CA GLY A 70 -13.33 -0.73 12.21
C GLY A 70 -14.56 -0.11 11.54
N LYS A 71 -14.87 1.15 11.86
CA LYS A 71 -15.98 1.92 11.26
C LYS A 71 -15.63 2.58 9.92
N HIS A 72 -14.38 2.50 9.48
CA HIS A 72 -13.89 3.22 8.31
C HIS A 72 -13.71 2.28 7.11
N ARG A 73 -14.12 2.76 5.95
CA ARG A 73 -13.89 2.13 4.65
C ARG A 73 -12.73 2.84 3.98
N TYR A 74 -11.71 2.07 3.63
CA TYR A 74 -10.51 2.55 2.96
C TYR A 74 -10.50 2.03 1.53
N TYR A 75 -10.11 2.89 0.59
CA TYR A 75 -9.99 2.60 -0.83
C TYR A 75 -8.54 2.70 -1.26
N ARG A 76 -8.07 1.77 -2.08
CA ARG A 76 -6.76 1.81 -2.74
C ARG A 76 -6.93 1.38 -4.20
N LEU A 77 -5.92 1.64 -5.04
CA LEU A 77 -5.87 1.04 -6.36
C LEU A 77 -5.89 -0.49 -6.23
N ALA A 78 -6.66 -1.15 -7.09
CA ALA A 78 -6.86 -2.59 -7.02
C ALA A 78 -5.53 -3.35 -7.23
N SER A 79 -4.71 -2.88 -8.17
CA SER A 79 -3.43 -3.50 -8.51
C SER A 79 -2.38 -2.47 -8.93
N GLY A 80 -1.12 -2.92 -9.00
CA GLY A 80 -0.02 -2.12 -9.56
C GLY A 80 -0.19 -1.85 -11.05
N GLU A 81 -0.81 -2.76 -11.80
CA GLU A 81 -1.11 -2.56 -13.24
C GLU A 81 -2.05 -1.37 -13.46
N VAL A 82 -3.05 -1.19 -12.60
CA VAL A 82 -3.92 0.01 -12.63
C VAL A 82 -3.09 1.27 -12.35
N GLY A 83 -2.16 1.20 -11.39
CA GLY A 83 -1.22 2.28 -11.11
C GLY A 83 -0.38 2.67 -12.33
N HIS A 84 0.27 1.70 -12.97
CA HIS A 84 1.06 1.92 -14.19
C HIS A 84 0.23 2.48 -15.35
N ALA A 85 -1.00 1.99 -15.54
CA ALA A 85 -1.90 2.51 -16.57
C ALA A 85 -2.27 3.98 -16.32
N LEU A 86 -2.61 4.33 -15.08
CA LEU A 86 -2.91 5.72 -14.70
C LEU A 86 -1.68 6.63 -14.83
N GLU A 87 -0.49 6.14 -14.49
CA GLU A 87 0.78 6.84 -14.73
C GLU A 87 1.01 7.13 -16.21
N ALA A 88 0.84 6.12 -17.07
CA ALA A 88 0.98 6.29 -18.51
C ALA A 88 -0.01 7.34 -19.06
N LEU A 89 -1.27 7.33 -18.58
CA LEU A 89 -2.26 8.34 -18.95
C LEU A 89 -1.88 9.75 -18.47
N LEU A 90 -1.31 9.89 -17.27
CA LEU A 90 -0.84 11.18 -16.76
C LEU A 90 0.35 11.72 -17.55
N VAL A 91 1.27 10.84 -17.99
CA VAL A 91 2.36 11.22 -18.89
C VAL A 91 1.82 11.76 -20.21
N VAL A 92 0.84 11.07 -20.81
CA VAL A 92 0.17 11.53 -22.04
C VAL A 92 -0.57 12.86 -21.80
N ALA A 93 -1.15 13.05 -20.62
CA ALA A 93 -1.86 14.27 -20.24
C ALA A 93 -0.92 15.43 -19.82
N GLY A 94 0.39 15.22 -19.73
CA GLY A 94 1.37 16.23 -19.29
C GLY A 94 1.20 16.68 -17.83
N ALA A 95 0.69 15.80 -16.96
CA ALA A 95 0.37 16.12 -15.58
C ALA A 95 1.50 15.73 -14.60
N GLU A 96 1.82 16.62 -13.65
CA GLU A 96 2.75 16.34 -12.56
C GLU A 96 2.06 15.67 -11.37
N ARG A 97 2.77 14.77 -10.68
CA ARG A 97 2.25 14.03 -9.51
C ARG A 97 2.51 14.80 -8.21
N THR A 98 1.49 14.91 -7.36
CA THR A 98 1.66 15.41 -5.98
C THR A 98 1.82 14.24 -5.00
N PRO A 99 2.98 14.09 -4.33
CA PRO A 99 3.22 12.99 -3.41
C PRO A 99 2.47 13.15 -2.07
N PHE A 100 2.13 12.05 -1.42
CA PHE A 100 1.54 12.08 -0.08
C PHE A 100 2.53 12.52 0.99
N LYS A 101 2.08 13.41 1.87
CA LYS A 101 2.82 13.87 3.04
C LYS A 101 2.11 13.46 4.34
N PRO A 102 2.61 12.46 5.08
CA PRO A 102 2.06 12.09 6.37
C PRO A 102 2.26 13.20 7.41
N SER A 103 1.27 13.41 8.29
CA SER A 103 1.38 14.33 9.44
C SER A 103 1.94 13.66 10.71
N THR A 104 2.15 12.34 10.69
CA THR A 104 2.69 11.57 11.81
C THR A 104 4.15 11.95 12.11
N PRO A 105 4.53 12.16 13.39
CA PRO A 105 5.92 12.37 13.78
C PRO A 105 6.85 11.26 13.26
N SER A 106 8.05 11.62 12.83
CA SER A 106 8.99 10.72 12.14
C SER A 106 9.30 9.45 12.93
N ALA A 107 9.54 9.55 14.24
CA ALA A 107 9.84 8.39 15.09
C ALA A 107 8.69 7.36 15.13
N LEU A 108 7.44 7.83 15.24
CA LEU A 108 6.27 6.95 15.24
C LEU A 108 5.93 6.42 13.85
N ARG A 109 6.33 7.15 12.80
CA ARG A 109 6.18 6.71 11.41
C ARG A 109 7.16 5.60 11.08
N GLU A 110 8.43 5.72 11.50
CA GLU A 110 9.49 4.75 11.19
C GLU A 110 9.18 3.36 11.75
N ALA A 111 8.99 3.26 13.08
CA ALA A 111 8.65 2.01 13.73
C ALA A 111 7.91 2.27 15.04
N ARG A 112 6.83 1.51 15.29
CA ARG A 112 6.05 1.58 16.53
C ARG A 112 5.29 0.30 16.80
N THR A 113 4.61 0.24 17.95
CA THR A 113 3.59 -0.79 18.20
C THR A 113 2.20 -0.35 17.72
N CYS A 114 1.56 -1.23 16.95
CA CYS A 114 0.12 -1.24 16.70
C CYS A 114 -0.48 -2.30 17.61
N TYR A 115 -0.94 -1.88 18.80
CA TYR A 115 -1.28 -2.78 19.89
C TYR A 115 -0.07 -3.62 20.33
N ASP A 116 -0.02 -4.89 19.92
CA ASP A 116 0.97 -5.87 20.34
C ASP A 116 1.87 -6.37 19.19
N HIS A 117 1.74 -5.79 18.00
CA HIS A 117 2.58 -6.10 16.84
C HIS A 117 3.20 -4.82 16.27
N MET A 118 4.15 -4.99 15.37
CA MET A 118 4.89 -3.86 14.79
C MET A 118 4.07 -3.12 13.72
N ALA A 119 4.26 -1.81 13.66
CA ALA A 119 3.71 -0.89 12.69
C ALA A 119 4.76 0.17 12.28
N GLY A 120 4.42 1.01 11.31
CA GLY A 120 5.31 2.00 10.71
C GLY A 120 5.99 1.50 9.45
N THR A 121 6.82 2.37 8.86
CA THR A 121 7.58 2.15 7.63
C THR A 121 8.32 0.80 7.67
N LEU A 122 9.02 0.50 8.77
CA LEU A 122 9.75 -0.75 8.94
C LEU A 122 8.84 -1.99 8.92
N ALA A 123 7.67 -1.92 9.58
CA ALA A 123 6.74 -3.05 9.62
C ALA A 123 6.11 -3.33 8.27
N VAL A 124 5.77 -2.28 7.52
CA VAL A 124 5.26 -2.39 6.14
C VAL A 124 6.33 -2.99 5.24
N ARG A 125 7.59 -2.50 5.32
CA ARG A 125 8.71 -3.05 4.54
C ARG A 125 8.95 -4.53 4.80
N ILE A 126 8.95 -4.94 6.06
CA ILE A 126 9.10 -6.36 6.44
C ILE A 126 7.94 -7.19 5.89
N HIS A 127 6.72 -6.67 5.99
CA HIS A 127 5.54 -7.33 5.45
C HIS A 127 5.65 -7.51 3.92
N ASP A 128 5.99 -6.45 3.17
CA ASP A 128 6.15 -6.52 1.72
C ASP A 128 7.22 -7.52 1.32
N ALA A 129 8.34 -7.52 2.04
CA ALA A 129 9.44 -8.46 1.86
C ALA A 129 9.01 -9.92 2.04
N MET A 130 8.11 -10.20 2.99
CA MET A 130 7.56 -11.53 3.22
C MET A 130 6.63 -11.96 2.09
N VAL A 131 5.77 -11.05 1.61
CA VAL A 131 4.86 -11.33 0.50
C VAL A 131 5.64 -11.56 -0.80
N ALA A 132 6.59 -10.66 -1.13
CA ALA A 132 7.41 -10.77 -2.34
C ALA A 132 8.23 -12.07 -2.38
N ARG A 133 8.68 -12.57 -1.22
CA ARG A 133 9.42 -13.84 -1.09
C ARG A 133 8.51 -15.06 -0.94
N ARG A 134 7.19 -14.89 -1.05
CA ARG A 134 6.18 -15.96 -0.85
C ARG A 134 6.29 -16.66 0.51
N TRP A 135 6.69 -15.92 1.54
CA TRP A 135 6.60 -16.40 2.93
C TRP A 135 5.16 -16.33 3.43
N LEU A 136 4.43 -15.32 2.97
CA LEU A 136 3.01 -15.14 3.21
C LEU A 136 2.26 -15.19 1.89
N GLU A 137 1.15 -15.91 1.87
CA GLU A 137 0.18 -15.90 0.78
C GLU A 137 -1.13 -15.30 1.29
N ALA A 138 -1.75 -14.45 0.47
CA ALA A 138 -3.00 -13.79 0.84
C ALA A 138 -4.16 -14.80 0.87
N ASP A 139 -4.93 -14.78 1.95
CA ASP A 139 -6.18 -15.53 2.10
C ASP A 139 -7.28 -14.56 2.57
N GLY A 140 -7.88 -13.87 1.60
CA GLY A 140 -8.80 -12.77 1.87
C GLY A 140 -8.14 -11.62 2.66
N ARG A 141 -8.54 -11.43 3.92
CA ARG A 141 -7.93 -10.43 4.84
C ARG A 141 -6.89 -11.05 5.78
N ASP A 142 -6.69 -12.36 5.70
CA ASP A 142 -5.72 -13.13 6.46
C ASP A 142 -4.52 -13.49 5.59
N TYR A 143 -3.49 -14.05 6.24
CA TYR A 143 -2.34 -14.62 5.56
C TYR A 143 -2.15 -16.09 5.93
N LEU A 144 -1.81 -16.88 4.93
CA LEU A 144 -1.26 -18.22 5.11
C LEU A 144 0.26 -18.12 5.15
N LEU A 145 0.86 -18.66 6.21
CA LEU A 145 2.31 -18.81 6.30
C LEU A 145 2.73 -20.06 5.55
N THR A 146 3.57 -19.89 4.53
CA THR A 146 4.09 -21.00 3.72
C THR A 146 5.18 -21.76 4.47
N PRO A 147 5.50 -23.01 4.09
CA PRO A 147 6.62 -23.76 4.69
C PRO A 147 7.97 -23.02 4.58
N LEU A 148 8.19 -22.30 3.48
CA LEU A 148 9.36 -21.44 3.28
C LEU A 148 9.38 -20.29 4.31
N GLY A 149 8.24 -19.62 4.49
CA GLY A 149 8.09 -18.56 5.47
C GLY A 149 8.30 -19.04 6.90
N GLU A 150 7.77 -20.22 7.24
CA GLU A 150 7.95 -20.83 8.55
C GLU A 150 9.42 -21.12 8.86
N ALA A 151 10.15 -21.73 7.91
CA ALA A 151 11.59 -21.98 8.05
C ALA A 151 12.40 -20.68 8.18
N ALA A 152 12.07 -19.65 7.40
CA ALA A 152 12.77 -18.37 7.46
C ALA A 152 12.50 -17.61 8.77
N LEU A 153 11.25 -17.59 9.24
CA LEU A 153 10.88 -16.96 10.51
C LEU A 153 11.50 -17.67 11.72
N ALA A 154 11.69 -18.99 11.66
CA ALA A 154 12.41 -19.73 12.68
C ALA A 154 13.87 -19.26 12.81
N GLN A 155 14.53 -18.90 11.70
CA GLN A 155 15.90 -18.34 11.73
C GLN A 155 15.95 -16.97 12.40
N VAL A 156 14.90 -16.15 12.27
CA VAL A 156 14.74 -14.89 13.00
C VAL A 156 14.48 -15.15 14.50
N GLY A 157 13.96 -16.33 14.86
CA GLY A 157 13.66 -16.74 16.24
C GLY A 157 12.18 -16.61 16.61
N VAL A 158 11.29 -16.66 15.62
CA VAL A 158 9.84 -16.70 15.82
C VAL A 158 9.40 -18.11 16.16
N ASP A 159 8.67 -18.26 17.26
CA ASP A 159 8.01 -19.53 17.62
C ASP A 159 6.64 -19.61 16.95
N VAL A 160 6.63 -20.13 15.73
CA VAL A 160 5.43 -20.26 14.91
C VAL A 160 4.43 -21.24 15.54
N ALA A 161 4.91 -22.33 16.13
CA ALA A 161 4.07 -23.33 16.77
C ALA A 161 3.27 -22.72 17.93
N GLN A 162 3.94 -21.95 18.80
CA GLN A 162 3.26 -21.23 19.88
C GLN A 162 2.29 -20.16 19.34
N ALA A 163 2.66 -19.45 18.27
CA ALA A 163 1.80 -18.45 17.67
C ALA A 163 0.48 -19.07 17.14
N ARG A 164 0.52 -20.26 16.54
CA ARG A 164 -0.67 -21.00 16.06
C ARG A 164 -1.61 -21.43 17.18
N GLN A 165 -1.12 -21.63 18.40
CA GLN A 165 -1.92 -22.05 19.56
C GLN A 165 -2.73 -20.90 20.19
N ARG A 166 -2.45 -19.63 19.84
CA ARG A 166 -3.14 -18.48 20.42
C ARG A 166 -4.59 -18.42 19.90
N ARG A 167 -5.57 -18.16 20.79
CA ARG A 167 -7.00 -18.00 20.43
C ARG A 167 -7.31 -16.64 19.79
N ARG A 168 -6.76 -16.39 18.60
CA ARG A 168 -6.96 -15.17 17.79
C ARG A 168 -6.58 -15.44 16.33
N ARG A 169 -6.79 -14.48 15.43
CA ARG A 169 -6.29 -14.56 14.05
C ARG A 169 -4.78 -14.81 14.04
N PHE A 170 -4.35 -15.82 13.30
CA PHE A 170 -2.96 -16.25 13.25
C PHE A 170 -2.09 -15.18 12.57
N ALA A 171 -2.39 -14.82 11.33
CA ALA A 171 -1.70 -13.77 10.58
C ALA A 171 -2.71 -13.00 9.74
N CYS A 172 -2.65 -11.67 9.76
CA CYS A 172 -3.61 -10.84 9.03
C CYS A 172 -3.05 -9.52 8.53
N ALA A 173 -3.70 -8.97 7.49
CA ALA A 173 -3.40 -7.64 6.98
C ALA A 173 -3.95 -6.57 7.93
N CYS A 174 -3.05 -5.89 8.65
CA CYS A 174 -3.40 -4.77 9.52
C CYS A 174 -2.98 -3.46 8.85
N LEU A 175 -3.93 -2.55 8.62
CA LEU A 175 -3.66 -1.31 7.90
C LEU A 175 -2.97 -0.30 8.81
N ASP A 176 -1.76 0.11 8.42
CA ASP A 176 -1.01 1.18 9.06
C ASP A 176 -1.69 2.54 8.79
N TRP A 177 -1.97 3.34 9.80
CA TRP A 177 -2.58 4.66 9.58
C TRP A 177 -1.60 5.71 9.05
N SER A 178 -0.31 5.59 9.39
CA SER A 178 0.74 6.54 8.98
C SER A 178 1.28 6.23 7.58
N GLU A 179 1.41 4.95 7.25
CA GLU A 179 1.83 4.49 5.93
C GLU A 179 0.67 4.21 4.98
N ARG A 180 -0.54 3.98 5.51
CA ARG A 180 -1.74 3.60 4.74
C ARG A 180 -1.53 2.34 3.89
N ARG A 181 -0.68 1.45 4.41
CA ARG A 181 -0.29 0.17 3.81
C ARG A 181 -0.40 -0.92 4.85
N SER A 182 -0.57 -2.16 4.42
CA SER A 182 -0.70 -3.30 5.32
C SER A 182 0.64 -3.65 5.96
N HIS A 183 0.63 -3.97 7.25
CA HIS A 183 1.68 -4.67 7.95
C HIS A 183 1.13 -5.98 8.54
N LEU A 184 2.04 -6.85 9.00
CA LEU A 184 1.67 -8.11 9.61
C LEU A 184 1.04 -7.91 10.99
N GLY A 185 -0.23 -8.25 11.13
CA GLY A 185 -0.96 -8.36 12.39
C GLY A 185 -1.19 -9.82 12.81
N GLY A 186 -2.01 -10.02 13.84
CA GLY A 186 -2.35 -11.36 14.35
C GLY A 186 -1.32 -11.91 15.33
N ALA A 187 -1.45 -13.19 15.69
CA ALA A 187 -0.53 -13.87 16.61
C ALA A 187 0.91 -13.93 16.06
N LEU A 188 1.06 -14.11 14.75
CA LEU A 188 2.35 -14.14 14.07
C LEU A 188 3.04 -12.78 14.10
N GLY A 189 2.30 -11.68 13.88
CA GLY A 189 2.84 -10.32 14.00
C GLY A 189 3.35 -9.99 15.42
N ALA A 190 2.64 -10.46 16.44
CA ALA A 190 3.07 -10.33 17.84
C ALA A 190 4.31 -11.18 18.14
N ALA A 191 4.32 -12.44 17.69
CA ALA A 191 5.46 -13.34 17.86
C ALA A 191 6.73 -12.84 17.15
N LEU A 192 6.57 -12.20 15.98
CA LEU A 192 7.66 -11.53 15.27
C LEU A 192 8.22 -10.36 16.07
N LEU A 193 7.35 -9.47 16.58
CA LEU A 193 7.78 -8.35 17.42
C LEU A 193 8.58 -8.85 18.62
N ASP A 194 8.08 -9.87 19.32
CA ASP A 194 8.75 -10.46 20.47
C ASP A 194 10.10 -11.08 20.10
N ALA A 195 10.21 -11.75 18.95
CA ALA A 195 11.47 -12.32 18.47
C ALA A 195 12.51 -11.22 18.17
N LEU A 196 12.09 -10.13 17.52
CA LEU A 196 12.97 -9.02 17.18
C LEU A 196 13.46 -8.28 18.43
N LEU A 197 12.61 -8.13 19.46
CA LEU A 197 13.00 -7.59 20.77
C LEU A 197 13.99 -8.52 21.47
N ARG A 198 13.71 -9.83 21.56
CA ARG A 198 14.61 -10.81 22.19
C ARG A 198 15.98 -10.88 21.49
N ARG A 199 16.01 -10.75 20.17
CA ARG A 199 17.25 -10.71 19.37
C ARG A 199 18.00 -9.39 19.50
N GLY A 200 17.37 -8.36 20.08
CA GLY A 200 17.92 -7.00 20.20
C GLY A 200 18.03 -6.29 18.85
N TRP A 201 17.16 -6.59 17.89
CA TRP A 201 17.11 -5.88 16.60
C TRP A 201 16.35 -4.55 16.74
N ILE A 202 15.39 -4.52 17.66
CA ILE A 202 14.62 -3.34 18.03
C ILE A 202 14.56 -3.18 19.54
N THR A 203 14.28 -1.97 20.00
CA THR A 203 14.02 -1.62 21.40
C THR A 203 12.68 -0.91 21.52
N LYS A 204 12.04 -1.01 22.70
CA LYS A 204 10.86 -0.20 23.01
C LYS A 204 11.30 1.13 23.61
N ASP A 205 10.64 2.19 23.17
CA ASP A 205 10.61 3.42 23.93
C ASP A 205 9.69 3.21 25.16
N LEU A 206 10.09 3.70 26.34
CA LEU A 206 9.34 3.46 27.58
C LEU A 206 8.18 4.44 27.75
N ASP A 207 8.28 5.62 27.15
CA ASP A 207 7.33 6.73 27.32
C ASP A 207 6.35 6.81 26.15
N SER A 208 6.52 5.98 25.11
CA SER A 208 5.71 6.00 23.91
C SER A 208 5.56 4.62 23.25
N ARG A 209 4.80 4.58 22.15
CA ARG A 209 4.69 3.37 21.31
C ARG A 209 5.83 3.24 20.29
N ALA A 210 6.76 4.18 20.26
CA ALA A 210 7.85 4.14 19.29
C ALA A 210 8.75 2.93 19.54
N LEU A 211 9.33 2.42 18.46
CA LEU A 211 10.34 1.38 18.50
C LEU A 211 11.64 1.94 17.92
N GLY A 212 12.75 1.72 18.61
CA GLY A 212 14.07 2.06 18.12
C GLY A 212 14.67 0.90 17.34
N VAL A 213 15.28 1.16 16.20
CA VAL A 213 16.10 0.16 15.49
C VAL A 213 17.52 0.21 16.05
N THR A 214 18.06 -0.92 16.48
CA THR A 214 19.43 -0.97 17.01
C THR A 214 20.45 -1.08 15.87
N LYS A 215 21.74 -0.84 16.17
CA LYS A 215 22.85 -1.14 15.24
C LYS A 215 22.89 -2.60 14.77
N LYS A 216 22.35 -3.52 15.56
CA LYS A 216 22.17 -4.91 15.14
C LYS A 216 21.01 -5.02 14.15
N GLY A 217 19.86 -4.41 14.45
CA GLY A 217 18.71 -4.35 13.55
C GLY A 217 19.04 -3.74 12.18
N GLU A 218 19.73 -2.61 12.15
CA GLU A 218 20.17 -1.94 10.90
C GLU A 218 20.92 -2.88 9.95
N ARG A 219 21.70 -3.83 10.50
CA ARG A 219 22.46 -4.82 9.70
C ARG A 219 21.63 -6.04 9.33
N GLN A 220 20.75 -6.47 10.22
CA GLN A 220 20.02 -7.72 10.07
C GLN A 220 18.74 -7.59 9.24
N PHE A 221 18.04 -6.45 9.31
CA PHE A 221 16.84 -6.23 8.52
C PHE A 221 17.09 -6.34 7.01
N PRO A 222 18.11 -5.67 6.43
CA PRO A 222 18.42 -5.82 5.02
C PRO A 222 18.86 -7.24 4.65
N ALA A 223 19.56 -7.93 5.55
CA ALA A 223 20.04 -9.30 5.31
C ALA A 223 18.88 -10.32 5.22
N PHE A 224 17.86 -10.18 6.06
CA PHE A 224 16.73 -11.12 6.10
C PHE A 224 15.54 -10.71 5.23
N PHE A 225 15.27 -9.39 5.10
CA PHE A 225 14.08 -8.86 4.43
C PHE A 225 14.41 -8.05 3.16
N GLY A 226 15.68 -7.85 2.83
CA GLY A 226 16.11 -7.07 1.66
C GLY A 226 16.23 -5.57 1.94
N LYS A 227 16.89 -4.87 1.01
CA LYS A 227 17.09 -3.41 1.06
C LYS A 227 15.80 -2.68 0.64
N GLU A 228 15.75 -1.37 0.89
CA GLU A 228 14.74 -0.51 0.26
C GLU A 228 14.95 -0.57 -1.26
N GLU A 229 13.90 -0.90 -2.01
CA GLU A 229 13.89 -0.67 -3.44
C GLU A 229 13.49 0.79 -3.67
N GLU A 230 14.38 1.55 -4.31
CA GLU A 230 14.05 2.83 -4.95
C GLU A 230 12.96 2.58 -6.01
N PRO A 231 11.94 3.46 -6.14
CA PRO A 231 10.98 3.32 -7.22
C PRO A 231 11.71 3.40 -8.56
N SER A 232 11.52 2.39 -9.41
CA SER A 232 12.21 2.23 -10.69
C SER A 232 12.14 3.51 -11.52
N ALA A 233 13.31 4.08 -11.82
CA ALA A 233 13.47 5.24 -12.67
C ALA A 233 12.80 5.00 -14.03
N GLY A 234 11.98 5.97 -14.43
CA GLY A 234 11.22 5.97 -15.67
C GLY A 234 12.14 5.93 -16.89
N PHE A 235 11.59 5.34 -17.94
CA PHE A 235 12.10 5.27 -19.30
C PHE A 235 12.63 6.63 -19.78
N GLU A 236 13.91 6.68 -20.20
CA GLU A 236 14.49 7.83 -20.89
C GLU A 236 13.73 8.06 -22.20
N GLY A 237 12.95 9.15 -22.24
CA GLY A 237 12.20 9.59 -23.40
C GLY A 237 13.14 10.10 -24.49
N ASN A 238 13.09 9.47 -25.66
CA ASN A 238 13.74 9.91 -26.88
C ASN A 238 13.15 11.28 -27.30
N GLU A 239 13.99 12.31 -27.25
CA GLU A 239 13.67 13.68 -27.63
C GLU A 239 13.56 13.80 -29.16
N SER A 240 12.33 13.69 -29.68
CA SER A 240 11.98 14.17 -31.01
C SER A 240 10.47 14.05 -31.23
N VAL A 241 9.73 15.15 -31.11
CA VAL A 241 9.00 15.76 -32.24
C VAL A 241 8.49 17.13 -31.81
N ARG A 242 8.75 18.09 -32.69
CA ARG A 242 8.54 19.53 -32.58
C ARG A 242 7.08 19.93 -32.84
N LYS A 243 6.67 20.99 -32.12
CA LYS A 243 5.88 22.17 -32.56
C LYS A 243 4.63 21.94 -33.44
N CYS A 244 3.46 22.18 -32.84
CA CYS A 244 2.31 22.88 -33.41
C CYS A 244 1.41 23.26 -32.21
N GLY A 245 1.00 24.49 -31.90
CA GLY A 245 0.72 25.67 -32.70
C GLY A 245 -0.64 26.20 -32.23
N TYR A 246 -0.72 26.83 -31.05
CA TYR A 246 -1.96 27.46 -30.57
C TYR A 246 -2.06 28.87 -31.15
N ALA A 247 -2.95 29.04 -32.13
CA ALA A 247 -3.43 30.34 -32.56
C ALA A 247 -4.63 30.74 -31.69
N THR A 248 -4.48 31.88 -31.04
CA THR A 248 -5.51 32.67 -30.38
C THR A 248 -6.54 33.17 -31.41
N ALA A 249 -7.83 33.08 -31.08
CA ALA A 249 -8.86 33.88 -31.72
C ALA A 249 -9.83 34.39 -30.66
N LEU A 250 -9.64 35.65 -30.28
CA LEU A 250 -10.69 36.54 -29.79
C LEU A 250 -11.37 37.14 -31.03
N GLY A 251 -12.69 37.19 -31.01
CA GLY A 251 -13.55 37.80 -32.02
C GLY A 251 -15.00 37.51 -31.69
#